data_AF-M0D4X6-F1
#
_entry.id   AF-M0D4X6-F1
#
_cell.length_a   1.000
_cell.length_b   1.000
_cell.length_c   1.000
_cell.angle_alpha   90.00
_cell.angle_beta   90.00
_cell.angle_gamma   90.00
#
_symmetry.space_group_name_H-M   'P 1'
#
loop_
_entity.id
_entity.type
_entity.pdbx_description
1 polymer ?
#
loop_
_entity_poly.entity_id
_entity_poly.type
_entity_poly.pdbx_seq_one_letter_code
_entity_poly.pdbx_strand_id
1 'polypeptide(L)'
;MSVGALGAVAVASALAGDLPWSLLALALAAPVAAPAVADRDPTATVPWPLAVVSVATVAGPWVGVPAEIAGYLAVAAFATTAVVDLVAFTSVGLSRRFAAAFVALTTMAAQAVWTVVQFYADRWLGTGYLGSKAELQWDLVAATAVAVAAGVAFLWYGSRFEYARSSNEPARPGST
;
A
#
# COMPACT_ATOMS: atom_id res chain seq x y z
N MET A 1 -0.14 5.04 16.26
CA MET A 1 -1.54 5.42 15.97
C MET A 1 -2.14 4.67 14.77
N SER A 2 -1.43 4.60 13.64
CA SER A 2 -1.95 4.03 12.38
C SER A 2 -2.29 2.53 12.44
N VAL A 3 -1.46 1.70 13.10
CA VAL A 3 -1.75 0.25 13.28
C VAL A 3 -3.01 0.03 14.11
N GLY A 4 -3.21 0.83 15.18
CA GLY A 4 -4.42 0.77 15.99
C GLY A 4 -5.68 1.17 15.20
N ALA A 5 -5.58 2.16 14.31
CA ALA A 5 -6.67 2.54 13.42
C ALA A 5 -7.00 1.43 12.40
N LEU A 6 -5.98 0.82 11.78
CA LEU A 6 -6.17 -0.31 10.86
C LEU A 6 -6.78 -1.53 11.58
N GLY A 7 -6.34 -1.82 12.81
CA GLY A 7 -6.92 -2.85 13.65
C GLY A 7 -8.38 -2.56 14.01
N ALA A 8 -8.72 -1.31 14.33
CA ALA A 8 -10.09 -0.90 14.60
C ALA A 8 -10.99 -1.06 13.37
N VAL A 9 -10.52 -0.67 12.17
CA VAL A 9 -11.28 -0.88 10.93
C VAL A 9 -11.44 -2.37 10.64
N ALA A 10 -10.40 -3.19 10.84
CA ALA A 10 -10.49 -4.63 10.65
C ALA A 10 -11.58 -5.27 11.52
N VAL A 11 -11.63 -4.89 12.81
CA VAL A 11 -12.65 -5.37 13.75
C VAL A 11 -14.04 -4.86 13.35
N ALA A 12 -14.17 -3.58 13.02
CA ALA A 12 -15.44 -2.99 12.61
C ALA A 12 -16.02 -3.68 11.36
N SER A 13 -15.17 -3.95 10.36
CA SER A 13 -15.58 -4.65 9.13
C SER A 13 -15.94 -6.11 9.36
N ALA A 14 -15.21 -6.81 10.25
CA ALA A 14 -15.57 -8.17 10.63
C ALA A 14 -16.96 -8.22 11.31
N LEU A 15 -17.25 -7.26 12.18
CA LEU A 15 -18.56 -7.14 12.82
C LEU A 15 -19.68 -6.78 11.84
N ALA A 16 -19.36 -6.08 10.75
CA ALA A 16 -20.28 -5.77 9.66
C ALA A 16 -20.49 -6.94 8.67
N GLY A 17 -19.78 -8.07 8.84
CA GLY A 17 -19.83 -9.21 7.91
C GLY A 17 -19.01 -9.02 6.63
N ASP A 18 -18.24 -7.92 6.53
CA ASP A 18 -17.37 -7.63 5.39
C ASP A 18 -15.97 -8.20 5.62
N LEU A 19 -15.89 -9.53 5.49
CA LEU A 19 -14.66 -10.30 5.60
C LEU A 19 -13.54 -9.81 4.67
N PRO A 20 -13.79 -9.50 3.38
CA PRO A 20 -12.78 -8.95 2.48
C PRO A 20 -12.19 -7.64 3.02
N TRP A 21 -13.04 -6.72 3.49
CA TRP A 21 -12.56 -5.43 4.00
C TRP A 21 -11.77 -5.58 5.30
N SER A 22 -12.18 -6.53 6.16
CA SER A 22 -11.43 -6.88 7.37
C SER A 22 -10.04 -7.42 7.05
N LEU A 23 -9.95 -8.36 6.10
CA LEU A 23 -8.69 -8.94 5.62
C LEU A 23 -7.78 -7.89 5.00
N LEU A 24 -8.33 -6.97 4.21
CA LEU A 24 -7.59 -5.88 3.58
C LEU A 24 -6.98 -4.92 4.62
N ALA A 25 -7.75 -4.54 5.64
CA ALA A 25 -7.28 -3.72 6.73
C ALA A 25 -6.17 -4.41 7.55
N LEU A 26 -6.30 -5.72 7.80
CA LEU A 26 -5.25 -6.52 8.45
C LEU A 26 -4.00 -6.66 7.59
N ALA A 27 -4.15 -6.90 6.28
CA ALA A 27 -3.03 -6.98 5.34
C ALA A 27 -2.23 -5.68 5.34
N LEU A 28 -2.90 -4.53 5.32
CA LEU A 28 -2.28 -3.21 5.44
C LEU A 28 -1.57 -2.96 6.77
N ALA A 29 -2.07 -3.54 7.86
CA ALA A 29 -1.45 -3.39 9.18
C ALA A 29 -0.07 -4.05 9.26
N ALA A 30 0.17 -5.12 8.51
CA ALA A 30 1.42 -5.88 8.53
C ALA A 30 2.66 -5.05 8.11
N PRO A 31 2.72 -4.43 6.91
CA PRO A 31 3.85 -3.59 6.53
C PRO A 31 3.93 -2.32 7.41
N VAL A 32 2.79 -1.72 7.78
CA VAL A 32 2.80 -0.53 8.67
C VAL A 32 3.40 -0.83 10.05
N ALA A 33 3.26 -2.06 10.55
CA ALA A 33 3.87 -2.51 11.79
C ALA A 33 5.31 -3.00 11.64
N ALA A 34 5.80 -3.24 10.41
CA ALA A 34 7.11 -3.82 10.16
C ALA A 34 8.27 -3.01 10.78
N PRO A 35 8.31 -1.67 10.70
CA PRO A 35 9.37 -0.89 11.33
C PRO A 35 9.39 -1.01 12.85
N ALA A 36 8.22 -0.94 13.48
CA ALA A 36 8.09 -1.05 14.93
C ALA A 36 8.52 -2.42 15.46
N VAL A 37 8.30 -3.49 14.68
CA VAL A 37 8.73 -4.86 15.01
C VAL A 37 10.23 -5.05 14.75
N ALA A 38 10.74 -4.54 13.63
CA ALA A 38 12.15 -4.68 13.24
C ALA A 38 13.09 -3.92 14.18
N ASP A 39 12.77 -2.66 14.48
CA ASP A 39 13.57 -1.81 15.37
C ASP A 39 13.25 -2.03 16.86
N ARG A 40 12.23 -2.86 17.15
CA ARG A 40 11.64 -3.06 18.49
C ARG A 40 11.25 -1.75 19.20
N ASP A 41 11.03 -0.70 18.43
CA ASP A 41 10.65 0.60 18.93
C ASP A 41 9.22 0.92 18.46
N PRO A 42 8.22 0.94 19.35
CA PRO A 42 6.84 1.23 18.99
C PRO A 42 6.61 2.68 18.49
N THR A 43 7.63 3.54 18.57
CA THR A 43 7.60 4.90 18.02
C THR A 43 8.19 4.99 16.60
N ALA A 44 8.90 3.97 16.13
CA ALA A 44 9.37 3.88 14.74
C ALA A 44 8.15 3.79 13.81
N THR A 45 7.86 4.89 13.12
CA THR A 45 6.65 5.00 12.29
C THR A 45 7.06 5.08 10.82
N VAL A 46 6.32 4.37 9.96
CA VAL A 46 6.38 4.57 8.50
C VAL A 46 6.25 6.08 8.20
N PRO A 47 6.98 6.63 7.20
CA PRO A 47 6.86 8.02 6.80
C PRO A 47 5.40 8.47 6.74
N TRP A 48 5.08 9.57 7.41
CA TRP A 48 3.71 10.04 7.60
C TRP A 48 2.86 10.14 6.31
N PRO A 49 3.39 10.41 5.09
CA PRO A 49 2.58 10.42 3.87
C PRO A 49 2.02 9.03 3.54
N LEU A 50 2.80 7.96 3.78
CA LEU A 50 2.34 6.59 3.55
C LEU A 50 1.30 6.20 4.60
N ALA A 51 1.51 6.58 5.86
CA ALA A 51 0.51 6.36 6.90
C ALA A 51 -0.82 7.05 6.59
N VAL A 52 -0.79 8.30 6.10
CA VAL A 52 -1.99 9.03 5.68
C VAL A 52 -2.67 8.35 4.49
N VAL A 53 -1.89 7.93 3.49
CA VAL A 53 -2.45 7.22 2.32
C VAL A 53 -3.09 5.91 2.75
N SER A 54 -2.43 5.07 3.54
CA SER A 54 -2.98 3.79 4.02
C SER A 54 -4.30 3.99 4.77
N VAL A 55 -4.37 4.98 5.67
CA VAL A 55 -5.58 5.26 6.44
C VAL A 55 -6.68 5.85 5.56
N ALA A 56 -6.37 6.84 4.73
CA ALA A 56 -7.33 7.48 3.84
C ALA A 56 -7.98 6.47 2.90
N THR A 57 -7.22 5.48 2.48
CA THR A 57 -7.69 4.51 1.51
C THR A 57 -8.67 3.51 2.10
N VAL A 58 -8.38 3.01 3.31
CA VAL A 58 -9.26 2.10 4.04
C VAL A 58 -10.50 2.82 4.58
N ALA A 59 -10.37 4.11 4.91
CA ALA A 59 -11.49 4.95 5.31
C ALA A 59 -12.34 5.44 4.12
N GLY A 60 -11.88 5.25 2.88
CA GLY A 60 -12.54 5.75 1.66
C GLY A 60 -14.05 5.49 1.58
N PRO A 61 -14.53 4.25 1.84
CA PRO A 61 -15.97 3.97 1.75
C PRO A 61 -16.80 4.75 2.77
N TRP A 62 -16.22 5.05 3.94
CA TRP A 62 -16.89 5.77 5.03
C TRP A 62 -17.09 7.26 4.72
N VAL A 63 -16.40 7.77 3.70
CA VAL A 63 -16.51 9.15 3.22
C VAL A 63 -17.12 9.25 1.81
N GLY A 64 -17.73 8.16 1.33
CA GLY A 64 -18.47 8.13 0.07
C GLY A 64 -17.66 7.74 -1.17
N VAL A 65 -16.43 7.24 -1.02
CA VAL A 65 -15.68 6.66 -2.14
C VAL A 65 -16.27 5.29 -2.48
N PRO A 66 -16.52 4.95 -3.76
CA PRO A 66 -16.95 3.61 -4.15
C PRO A 66 -16.01 2.54 -3.58
N ALA A 67 -16.57 1.51 -2.96
CA ALA A 67 -15.81 0.46 -2.27
C ALA A 67 -14.79 -0.24 -3.18
N GLU A 68 -15.14 -0.38 -4.46
CA GLU A 68 -14.27 -0.93 -5.50
C GLU A 68 -13.00 -0.08 -5.70
N ILE A 69 -13.17 1.24 -5.87
CA ILE A 69 -12.07 2.20 -6.00
C ILE A 69 -11.22 2.21 -4.74
N ALA A 70 -11.85 2.23 -3.57
CA ALA A 70 -11.15 2.20 -2.29
C ALA A 70 -10.37 0.89 -2.12
N GLY A 71 -10.90 -0.24 -2.59
CA GLY A 71 -10.20 -1.53 -2.62
C GLY A 71 -8.93 -1.48 -3.48
N TYR A 72 -9.02 -0.95 -4.70
CA TYR A 72 -7.84 -0.81 -5.58
C TYR A 72 -6.75 0.05 -4.97
N LEU A 73 -7.14 1.19 -4.42
CA LEU A 73 -6.20 2.08 -3.76
C LEU A 73 -5.58 1.37 -2.53
N ALA A 74 -6.34 0.58 -1.78
CA ALA A 74 -5.88 -0.02 -0.53
C ALA A 74 -4.80 -1.07 -0.81
N VAL A 75 -4.99 -1.86 -1.87
CA VAL A 75 -3.98 -2.79 -2.37
C VAL A 75 -2.73 -2.03 -2.85
N ALA A 76 -2.90 -0.88 -3.50
CA ALA A 76 -1.78 -0.04 -3.92
C ALA A 76 -0.98 0.53 -2.73
N ALA A 77 -1.69 0.98 -1.70
CA ALA A 77 -1.07 1.47 -0.47
C ALA A 77 -0.30 0.35 0.25
N PHE A 78 -0.87 -0.86 0.30
CA PHE A 78 -0.23 -2.04 0.87
C PHE A 78 1.10 -2.34 0.17
N ALA A 79 1.06 -2.47 -1.15
CA ALA A 79 2.24 -2.81 -1.92
C ALA A 79 3.31 -1.72 -1.86
N THR A 80 2.91 -0.44 -1.93
CA THR A 80 3.86 0.68 -1.82
C THR A 80 4.56 0.67 -0.46
N THR A 81 3.80 0.46 0.63
CA THR A 81 4.36 0.41 1.99
C THR A 81 5.32 -0.77 2.13
N ALA A 82 4.90 -1.96 1.72
CA ALA A 82 5.73 -3.17 1.79
C ALA A 82 7.05 -3.03 1.01
N VAL A 83 7.02 -2.38 -0.15
CA VAL A 83 8.22 -2.16 -0.96
C VAL A 83 9.12 -1.09 -0.34
N VAL A 84 8.54 -0.03 0.23
CA VAL A 84 9.31 0.97 0.97
C VAL A 84 10.02 0.33 2.15
N ASP A 85 9.34 -0.53 2.91
CA ASP A 85 9.96 -1.27 4.02
C ASP A 85 11.06 -2.20 3.51
N LEU A 86 10.84 -2.92 2.41
CA LEU A 86 11.89 -3.77 1.81
C LEU A 86 13.15 -2.95 1.49
N VAL A 87 12.99 -1.80 0.80
CA VAL A 87 14.12 -0.93 0.44
C VAL A 87 14.77 -0.31 1.67
N ALA A 88 14.00 0.00 2.72
CA ALA A 88 14.51 0.58 3.96
C ALA A 88 15.28 -0.44 4.81
N PHE A 89 14.84 -1.70 4.85
CA PHE A 89 15.40 -2.74 5.70
C PHE A 89 16.41 -3.67 5.01
N THR A 90 16.60 -3.55 3.69
CA THR A 90 17.60 -4.34 2.96
C THR A 90 18.73 -3.48 2.42
N SER A 91 19.95 -4.02 2.44
CA SER A 91 21.15 -3.35 1.90
C SER A 91 21.21 -3.36 0.35
N VAL A 92 20.07 -3.59 -0.31
CA VAL A 92 20.01 -3.73 -1.77
C VAL A 92 20.01 -2.33 -2.38
N GLY A 93 21.10 -1.96 -3.05
CA GLY A 93 21.21 -0.74 -3.83
C GLY A 93 20.34 -0.80 -5.09
N LEU A 94 19.03 -0.59 -4.96
CA LEU A 94 18.13 -0.53 -6.11
C LEU A 94 18.20 0.83 -6.79
N SER A 95 18.48 0.83 -8.09
CA SER A 95 18.32 2.05 -8.88
C SER A 95 16.89 2.56 -8.79
N ARG A 96 16.71 3.87 -8.75
CA ARG A 96 15.40 4.55 -8.62
C ARG A 96 14.35 4.03 -9.61
N ARG A 97 14.76 3.72 -10.84
CA ARG A 97 13.91 3.15 -11.90
C ARG A 97 13.50 1.70 -11.59
N PHE A 98 14.45 0.90 -11.12
CA PHE A 98 14.16 -0.48 -10.73
C PHE A 98 13.22 -0.52 -9.52
N ALA A 99 13.44 0.33 -8.51
CA ALA A 99 12.56 0.41 -7.35
C ALA A 99 11.11 0.74 -7.75
N ALA A 100 10.90 1.69 -8.65
CA ALA A 100 9.57 2.01 -9.16
C ALA A 100 8.92 0.86 -9.94
N ALA A 101 9.68 0.17 -10.80
CA ALA A 101 9.21 -1.03 -11.50
C ALA A 101 8.85 -2.14 -10.51
N PHE A 102 9.66 -2.32 -9.47
CA PHE A 102 9.42 -3.29 -8.41
C PHE A 102 8.18 -2.96 -7.59
N VAL A 103 7.91 -1.68 -7.29
CA VAL A 103 6.64 -1.23 -6.69
C VAL A 103 5.47 -1.64 -7.57
N ALA A 104 5.48 -1.27 -8.86
CA ALA A 104 4.40 -1.59 -9.78
C ALA A 104 4.16 -3.11 -9.89
N LEU A 105 5.23 -3.90 -10.02
CA LEU A 105 5.15 -5.36 -10.08
C LEU A 105 4.61 -5.97 -8.79
N THR A 106 5.03 -5.45 -7.63
CA THR A 106 4.56 -5.93 -6.33
C THR A 106 3.09 -5.58 -6.12
N THR A 107 2.64 -4.39 -6.56
CA THR A 107 1.23 -4.01 -6.53
C THR A 107 0.38 -4.92 -7.40
N MET A 108 0.86 -5.22 -8.61
CA MET A 108 0.19 -6.17 -9.52
C MET A 108 0.12 -7.57 -8.92
N ALA A 109 1.21 -8.05 -8.32
CA ALA A 109 1.25 -9.35 -7.66
C ALA A 109 0.28 -9.40 -6.47
N ALA A 110 0.25 -8.36 -5.64
CA ALA A 110 -0.67 -8.26 -4.51
C ALA A 110 -2.13 -8.30 -4.98
N GLN A 111 -2.47 -7.58 -6.05
CA GLN A 111 -3.82 -7.63 -6.62
C GLN A 111 -4.15 -9.04 -7.14
N ALA A 112 -3.25 -9.68 -7.89
CA ALA A 112 -3.50 -11.02 -8.42
C ALA A 112 -3.76 -12.03 -7.30
N VAL A 113 -2.98 -11.97 -6.21
CA VAL A 113 -3.20 -12.81 -5.02
C VAL A 113 -4.57 -12.51 -4.39
N TRP A 114 -4.93 -11.23 -4.26
CA TRP A 114 -6.22 -10.83 -3.71
C TRP A 114 -7.41 -11.38 -4.53
N THR A 115 -7.33 -11.28 -5.85
CA THR A 115 -8.31 -11.88 -6.77
C THR A 115 -8.43 -13.40 -6.59
N VAL A 116 -7.31 -14.11 -6.41
CA VAL A 116 -7.32 -15.56 -6.16
C VAL A 116 -7.99 -15.90 -4.82
N VAL A 117 -7.75 -15.10 -3.78
CA VAL A 117 -8.43 -15.26 -2.48
C VAL A 117 -9.94 -15.11 -2.62
N GLN A 118 -10.40 -14.06 -3.33
CA GLN A 118 -11.82 -13.86 -3.60
C GLN A 118 -12.42 -15.02 -4.41
N PHE A 119 -11.70 -15.53 -5.40
CA PHE A 119 -12.15 -16.69 -6.20
C PHE A 119 -12.40 -17.93 -5.34
N TYR A 120 -11.47 -18.26 -4.44
CA TYR A 120 -11.64 -19.40 -3.55
C TYR A 120 -12.73 -19.15 -2.49
N ALA A 121 -12.88 -17.91 -2.02
CA ALA A 121 -14.00 -17.54 -1.15
C ALA A 121 -15.35 -17.80 -1.85
N ASP A 122 -15.52 -17.35 -3.09
CA ASP A 122 -16.75 -17.58 -3.85
C ASP A 122 -16.99 -19.09 -4.07
N ARG A 123 -15.91 -19.84 -4.33
CA ARG A 123 -16.00 -21.28 -4.59
C ARG A 123 -16.34 -22.13 -3.38
N TRP A 124 -15.83 -21.79 -2.20
CA TRP A 124 -15.90 -22.61 -0.98
C TRP A 124 -16.82 -22.05 0.09
N LEU A 125 -16.93 -20.73 0.20
CA LEU A 125 -17.80 -20.04 1.16
C LEU A 125 -19.12 -19.59 0.51
N GLY A 126 -19.26 -19.74 -0.81
CA GLY A 126 -20.46 -19.35 -1.55
C GLY A 126 -20.67 -17.84 -1.58
N THR A 127 -19.59 -17.06 -1.43
CA THR A 127 -19.63 -15.60 -1.57
C THR A 127 -19.83 -15.20 -3.04
N GLY A 128 -20.19 -13.93 -3.26
CA GLY A 128 -20.37 -13.36 -4.60
C GLY A 128 -19.50 -12.13 -4.80
N TYR A 129 -18.23 -12.22 -4.42
CA TYR A 129 -17.29 -11.10 -4.49
C TYR A 129 -16.84 -10.82 -5.92
N LEU A 130 -16.65 -11.86 -6.73
CA LEU A 130 -16.36 -11.72 -8.15
C LEU A 130 -17.68 -11.70 -8.93
N GLY A 131 -17.85 -10.64 -9.71
CA GLY A 131 -18.97 -10.51 -10.64
C GLY A 131 -18.78 -11.39 -11.88
N SER A 132 -19.06 -10.81 -13.04
CA SER A 132 -18.88 -11.47 -14.33
C SER A 132 -17.40 -11.56 -14.74
N LYS A 133 -17.10 -12.47 -15.67
CA LYS A 133 -15.75 -12.57 -16.27
C LYS A 133 -15.31 -11.26 -16.93
N ALA A 134 -16.26 -10.52 -17.52
CA ALA A 134 -15.98 -9.26 -18.18
C ALA A 134 -15.67 -8.14 -17.18
N GLU A 135 -16.40 -8.07 -16.07
CA GLU A 135 -16.08 -7.16 -14.96
C GLU A 135 -14.69 -7.48 -14.40
N LEU A 136 -14.40 -8.75 -14.11
CA LEU A 136 -13.09 -9.16 -13.63
C LEU A 136 -11.93 -8.77 -14.57
N GLN A 137 -12.14 -8.85 -15.88
CA GLN A 137 -11.15 -8.39 -16.85
C GLN A 137 -10.90 -6.87 -16.75
N TRP A 138 -11.97 -6.09 -16.56
CA TRP A 138 -11.86 -4.65 -16.34
C TRP A 138 -11.22 -4.30 -14.99
N ASP A 139 -11.52 -5.06 -13.94
CA ASP A 139 -10.91 -4.88 -12.62
C ASP A 139 -9.39 -5.08 -12.68
N LEU A 140 -8.93 -6.08 -13.44
CA LEU A 140 -7.51 -6.32 -13.66
C LEU A 140 -6.85 -5.18 -14.47
N VAL A 141 -7.56 -4.59 -15.43
CA VAL A 141 -7.09 -3.41 -16.16
C VAL A 141 -6.99 -2.20 -15.23
N ALA A 142 -8.01 -1.96 -14.40
CA ALA A 142 -8.02 -0.88 -13.41
C ALA A 142 -6.88 -1.06 -12.39
N ALA A 143 -6.69 -2.28 -11.87
CA ALA A 143 -5.59 -2.61 -10.98
C ALA A 143 -4.22 -2.37 -11.63
N THR A 144 -4.07 -2.69 -12.91
CA THR A 144 -2.85 -2.40 -13.68
C THR A 144 -2.59 -0.91 -13.74
N ALA A 145 -3.61 -0.11 -14.05
CA ALA A 145 -3.49 1.34 -14.11
C ALA A 145 -3.08 1.91 -12.74
N VAL A 146 -3.67 1.41 -11.66
CA VAL A 146 -3.34 1.80 -10.28
C VAL A 146 -1.91 1.40 -9.90
N ALA A 147 -1.46 0.20 -10.29
CA ALA A 147 -0.09 -0.25 -10.04
C ALA A 147 0.93 0.63 -10.76
N VAL A 148 0.66 1.01 -12.02
CA VAL A 148 1.49 1.94 -12.76
C VAL A 148 1.49 3.31 -12.09
N ALA A 149 0.32 3.82 -11.68
CA ALA A 149 0.20 5.09 -10.98
C ALA A 149 0.99 5.10 -9.67
N ALA A 150 0.98 4.01 -8.90
CA ALA A 150 1.77 3.85 -7.69
C ALA A 150 3.28 3.90 -7.98
N GLY A 151 3.75 3.20 -9.02
CA GLY A 151 5.14 3.27 -9.47
C GLY A 151 5.57 4.69 -9.88
N VAL A 152 4.69 5.43 -10.58
CA VAL A 152 4.92 6.84 -10.95
C VAL A 152 4.94 7.74 -9.72
N ALA A 153 4.01 7.57 -8.78
CA ALA A 153 3.97 8.32 -7.53
C ALA A 153 5.25 8.11 -6.70
N PHE A 154 5.78 6.88 -6.68
CA PHE A 154 7.05 6.57 -6.04
C PHE A 154 8.23 7.33 -6.66
N LEU A 155 8.30 7.39 -8.00
CA LEU A 155 9.31 8.18 -8.71
C LEU A 155 9.21 9.67 -8.36
N TRP A 156 7.98 10.20 -8.33
CA TRP A 156 7.71 11.59 -8.03
C TRP A 156 8.05 11.95 -6.59
N TYR A 157 7.71 11.09 -5.63
CA TYR A 157 8.03 11.30 -4.22
C TYR A 157 9.53 11.37 -4.00
N GLY A 158 10.29 10.39 -4.51
CA GLY A 158 11.72 10.33 -4.24
C GLY A 158 12.52 11.46 -4.91
N SER A 159 12.04 12.06 -6.00
CA SER A 159 12.72 13.22 -6.62
C SER A 159 12.59 14.47 -5.75
N ARG A 160 11.55 14.52 -4.90
CA ARG A 160 11.27 15.69 -4.07
C ARG A 160 12.10 15.77 -2.79
N PHE A 161 12.56 14.63 -2.28
CA PHE A 161 13.44 14.58 -1.10
C PHE A 161 14.94 14.66 -1.43
N GLU A 162 15.37 14.17 -2.59
CA GLU A 162 16.76 14.41 -3.05
C GLU A 162 17.03 15.90 -3.27
N TYR A 163 16.03 16.64 -3.78
CA TYR A 163 16.13 18.08 -3.99
C TYR A 163 16.16 18.88 -2.66
N ALA A 164 15.44 18.42 -1.63
CA ALA A 164 15.40 19.08 -0.32
C ALA A 164 16.68 18.86 0.51
N ARG A 165 17.41 17.75 0.27
CA ARG A 165 18.71 17.49 0.90
C ARG A 165 19.84 18.29 0.25
N SER A 166 19.84 18.44 -1.08
CA SER A 166 20.86 19.25 -1.77
C SER A 166 20.75 20.75 -1.48
N SER A 167 19.55 21.26 -1.16
CA SER A 167 19.37 22.65 -0.76
C SER A 167 19.82 22.95 0.67
N ASN A 168 20.09 21.92 1.48
CA ASN A 168 20.40 22.06 2.91
C ASN A 168 21.86 21.69 3.25
N GLU A 169 22.71 21.52 2.22
CA GLU A 169 24.14 21.35 2.42
C GLU A 169 24.77 22.73 2.68
N PRO A 170 25.27 23.03 3.89
CA PRO A 170 25.93 24.29 4.15
C PRO A 170 27.16 24.38 3.25
N ALA A 171 27.37 25.53 2.61
CA ALA A 171 28.59 25.80 1.86
C ALA A 171 29.80 25.46 2.75
N ARG A 172 30.64 24.50 2.33
CA ARG A 172 31.87 24.15 3.05
C ARG A 172 32.69 25.44 3.23
N PRO A 173 32.93 25.91 4.46
CA PRO A 173 33.88 26.99 4.69
C PRO A 173 35.27 26.37 4.60
N GLY A 174 35.97 26.64 3.50
CA GLY A 174 37.38 26.27 3.36
C GLY A 174 37.77 25.76 1.98
N SER A 175 37.91 26.68 1.03
CA SER A 175 38.86 26.52 -0.08
C SER A 175 39.44 27.90 -0.40
N THR A 176 40.39 28.32 0.44
CA THR A 176 41.43 29.29 0.12
C THR A 176 42.76 28.56 0.16
#